data_AF-A0A6M4IP36-F1
#
_entry.id   AF-A0A6M4IP36-F1
#
_cell.length_a   1.000
_cell.length_b   1.000
_cell.length_c   1.000
_cell.angle_alpha   90.00
_cell.angle_beta   90.00
_cell.angle_gamma   90.00
#
_symmetry.space_group_name_H-M   'P 1'
#
loop_
_entity.id
_entity.type
_entity.pdbx_description
1 polymer ?
#
loop_
_entity_poly.entity_id
_entity_poly.type
_entity_poly.pdbx_seq_one_letter_code
_entity_poly.pdbx_strand_id
1 'polypeptide(L)' 'MADGEAAVIGGLTVTETNRFRSGIPVLMNLPFVGRLFSQNSKNETKRDLLILVTPHILDDGVIPPSR' A
#
# COMPACT_ATOMS: atom_id res chain seq x y z
N MET A 1 8.44 -15.68 22.22
CA MET A 1 8.18 -14.24 22.09
C MET A 1 8.71 -13.62 23.37
N ALA A 2 9.78 -12.82 23.28
CA ALA A 2 10.33 -12.12 24.44
C ALA A 2 9.53 -10.85 24.68
N ASP A 3 9.37 -10.45 25.94
CA ASP A 3 8.65 -9.24 26.30
C ASP A 3 9.27 -8.01 25.63
N GLY A 4 8.46 -7.20 24.94
CA GLY A 4 8.90 -6.00 24.23
C GLY A 4 9.30 -6.16 22.76
N GLU A 5 9.19 -7.36 22.16
CA GLU A 5 9.38 -7.52 20.71
C GLU A 5 8.09 -7.19 19.93
N ALA A 6 8.19 -6.34 18.90
CA ALA A 6 7.05 -5.95 18.08
C ALA A 6 6.58 -7.13 17.21
N ALA A 7 5.36 -7.62 17.47
CA ALA A 7 4.73 -8.66 16.67
C ALA A 7 3.85 -8.03 15.59
N VAL A 8 3.93 -8.57 14.36
CA VAL A 8 3.00 -8.21 13.28
C VAL A 8 1.67 -8.90 13.54
N ILE A 9 0.61 -8.12 13.70
CA ILE A 9 -0.74 -8.63 13.94
C ILE A 9 -1.62 -8.61 12.70
N GLY A 10 -1.23 -7.84 11.68
CA GLY A 10 -1.94 -7.79 10.42
C GLY A 10 -1.34 -6.83 9.42
N GLY A 11 -1.81 -6.94 8.19
CA GLY A 11 -1.46 -6.02 7.11
C GLY A 11 -2.53 -6.00 6.03
N LEU A 12 -2.53 -4.95 5.23
CA LEU A 12 -3.43 -4.75 4.10
C LEU A 12 -2.62 -4.23 2.92
N THR A 13 -2.67 -4.95 1.81
CA THR A 13 -2.14 -4.48 0.54
C THR A 13 -3.29 -4.06 -0.36
N VAL A 14 -3.26 -2.82 -0.83
CA VAL A 14 -4.20 -2.28 -1.82
C VAL A 14 -3.42 -2.00 -3.10
N THR A 15 -3.88 -2.57 -4.21
CA THR A 15 -3.34 -2.29 -5.54
C THR A 15 -4.41 -1.62 -6.38
N GLU A 16 -4.11 -0.42 -6.86
CA GLU A 16 -4.98 0.37 -7.72
C GLU A 16 -4.35 0.47 -9.11
N THR A 17 -5.04 -0.01 -10.14
CA THR A 17 -4.55 0.05 -11.53
C THR A 17 -5.44 0.95 -12.36
N ASN A 18 -4.91 2.09 -12.78
CA ASN A 18 -5.57 3.03 -13.68
C ASN A 18 -4.98 2.93 -15.08
N ARG A 19 -5.83 2.68 -16.08
CA ARG A 19 -5.43 2.60 -17.49
C ARG A 19 -6.09 3.74 -18.25
N PHE A 20 -5.27 4.65 -18.75
CA PHE A 20 -5.69 5.73 -19.63
C PHE A 20 -5.27 5.40 -21.06
N ARG A 21 -6.23 5.42 -21.98
CA ARG A 21 -5.99 5.31 -23.41
C ARG A 21 -6.60 6.53 -24.09
N SER A 22 -5.75 7.30 -24.77
CA SER A 22 -6.16 8.42 -25.62
C SER A 22 -5.53 8.27 -27.00
N GLY A 23 -6.02 9.01 -27.99
CA GLY A 23 -5.51 8.92 -29.35
C GLY A 23 -6.42 9.61 -30.34
N ILE A 24 -5.98 9.67 -31.60
CA ILE A 24 -6.78 10.25 -32.67
C ILE A 24 -7.85 9.23 -33.09
N PRO A 25 -9.15 9.59 -33.07
CA PRO A 25 -10.23 8.72 -33.55
C PRO A 25 -9.95 8.28 -35.00
N VAL A 26 -10.35 7.07 -35.38
CA VAL A 26 -10.03 6.40 -36.66
C VAL A 26 -8.57 5.96 -36.77
N LEU A 27 -7.59 6.86 -36.61
CA LEU A 27 -6.16 6.52 -36.77
C LEU A 27 -5.66 5.50 -35.75
N MET A 28 -6.13 5.57 -34.49
CA MET A 28 -5.75 4.62 -33.44
C MET A 28 -6.18 3.17 -33.70
N ASN A 29 -7.15 2.94 -34.60
CA ASN A 29 -7.70 1.62 -34.92
C ASN A 29 -7.11 1.00 -36.19
N LEU A 30 -6.19 1.69 -36.90
CA LEU A 30 -5.57 1.13 -38.09
C LEU A 30 -4.65 -0.04 -37.73
N PRO A 31 -4.67 -1.13 -38.52
CA PRO A 31 -3.69 -2.19 -38.41
C PRO A 31 -2.29 -1.63 -38.72
N PHE A 32 -1.26 -2.20 -38.09
CA PHE A 32 0.16 -1.82 -38.18
C PHE A 32 0.54 -0.46 -37.57
N VAL A 33 -0.24 0.61 -37.81
CA VAL A 33 0.15 1.99 -37.45
C VAL A 33 -0.63 2.59 -36.28
N GLY A 34 -1.74 1.98 -35.85
CA GLY A 34 -2.61 2.57 -34.83
C GLY A 34 -1.94 2.86 -33.49
N ARG A 35 -0.87 2.12 -33.14
CA ARG A 35 -0.08 2.36 -31.91
C ARG A 35 0.70 3.66 -31.92
N LEU A 36 1.07 4.19 -33.10
CA LEU A 36 1.78 5.48 -33.23
C LEU A 36 0.86 6.68 -33.00
N PHE A 37 -0.45 6.49 -33.17
CA PHE A 37 -1.48 7.52 -33.01
C PHE A 37 -2.33 7.35 -31.74
N SER A 38 -1.92 6.44 -30.86
CA SER A 38 -2.56 6.19 -29.57
C SER A 38 -1.53 6.34 -28.44
N GLN A 39 -1.93 6.98 -27.35
CA GLN A 39 -1.16 7.04 -26.12
C GLN A 39 -1.82 6.14 -25.07
N ASN A 40 -1.07 5.18 -24.57
CA ASN A 40 -1.48 4.34 -23.46
C ASN A 40 -0.64 4.73 -22.24
N SER A 41 -1.31 5.13 -21.16
CA SER A 41 -0.68 5.35 -19.87
C SER A 41 -1.27 4.35 -18.88
N LYS A 42 -0.39 3.56 -18.26
CA LYS A 42 -0.74 2.67 -17.15
C LYS A 42 -0.15 3.27 -15.90
N ASN A 43 -1.00 3.61 -14.94
CA ASN A 43 -0.57 4.03 -13.62
C ASN A 43 -0.96 2.94 -12.61
N GLU A 44 0.00 2.50 -11.81
CA GLU A 44 -0.19 1.45 -10.82
C GLU A 44 0.26 2.00 -9.46
N THR A 45 -0.70 2.08 -8.54
CA THR A 45 -0.46 2.58 -7.18
C THR A 45 -0.62 1.43 -6.22
N LYS A 46 0.49 1.06 -5.56
CA LYS A 46 0.50 0.04 -4.50
C LYS A 46 0.61 0.73 -3.14
N ARG A 47 -0.26 0.34 -2.20
CA ARG A 47 -0.26 0.81 -0.82
C ARG A 47 -0.21 -0.41 0.10
N ASP A 48 0.84 -0.48 0.92
CA ASP A 48 1.04 -1.54 1.90
C ASP A 48 0.88 -0.93 3.31
N LEU A 49 -0.06 -1.46 4.10
CA LEU A 49 -0.30 -1.09 5.49
C LEU A 49 0.06 -2.27 6.38
N LEU A 50 0.80 -2.02 7.46
CA LEU A 50 1.16 -3.03 8.47
C LEU A 50 0.79 -2.52 9.86
N ILE A 51 0.27 -3.42 10.69
CA ILE A 51 -0.08 -3.17 12.08
C ILE A 51 0.84 -4.02 12.96
N LEU A 52 1.60 -3.35 13.83
CA LEU A 52 2.52 -3.95 14.77
C LEU A 52 2.04 -3.67 16.20
N VAL A 53 2.14 -4.67 17.07
CA VAL A 53 1.88 -4.53 18.50
C VAL A 53 3.13 -4.86 19.29
N THR A 54 3.47 -4.02 20.26
CA THR A 54 4.55 -4.27 21.22
C THR A 54 3.93 -4.40 22.60
N PRO A 55 3.90 -5.60 23.20
CA PRO A 55 3.42 -5.76 24.55
C PRO A 55 4.44 -5.19 25.55
N HIS A 56 3.95 -4.50 26.58
CA HIS A 56 4.74 -4.06 27.73
C HIS A 56 4.14 -4.67 29.00
N ILE A 57 4.95 -5.41 29.76
CA ILE A 57 4.57 -5.89 31.08
C ILE A 57 4.74 -4.74 32.07
N LEU A 58 3.68 -4.43 32.81
CA LEU A 58 3.75 -3.52 33.96
C LEU A 58 3.86 -4.40 35.22
N ASP A 59 4.94 -4.25 35.98
CA ASP A 59 5.03 -4.85 37.31
C ASP A 59 4.13 -4.06 38.26
N ASP A 60 3.04 -4.69 38.71
CA ASP A 60 2.16 -4.20 39.78
C ASP A 60 2.94 -4.19 41.11
N GLY A 61 3.80 -3.20 41.28
CA GLY A 61 4.64 -3.06 42.48
C GLY A 61 5.17 -1.65 42.75
N VAL A 62 4.91 -0.67 41.88
CA VAL A 62 5.27 0.73 42.18
C VAL A 62 4.15 1.36 43.00
N ILE A 63 4.21 1.17 44.32
CA ILE A 63 3.51 2.04 45.27
C ILE A 63 4.21 3.41 45.19
N PRO A 64 3.57 4.48 44.68
CA PRO A 64 4.18 5.81 44.70
C PRO A 64 4.42 6.22 46.16
N PRO A 65 5.62 6.74 46.51
CA PRO A 65 5.91 7.12 47.87
C PRO A 65 4.97 8.26 48.28
N SER A 66 4.13 8.00 49.29
CA SER A 66 3.37 9.03 49.98
C SER A 66 4.36 9.98 50.65
N ARG A 67 4.46 11.20 50.14
CA ARG A 67 5.19 12.30 50.79
C ARG A 67 4.19 13.33 51.30
#